data_AF-A0AAV7MRY8-F1
#
_entry.id   AF-A0AAV7MRY8-F1
#
_cell.length_a   1.000
_cell.length_b   1.000
_cell.length_c   1.000
_cell.angle_alpha   90.00
_cell.angle_beta   90.00
_cell.angle_gamma   90.00
#
_symmetry.space_group_name_H-M   'P 1'
#
loop_
_entity.id
_entity.type
_entity.pdbx_description
1 polymer ?
#
loop_
_entity_poly.entity_id
_entity_poly.type
_entity_poly.pdbx_seq_one_letter_code
_entity_poly.pdbx_strand_id
1 'polypeptide(L)' 'MDLEFFPDLMVAVQMARHEFTAVKKKQQKAGLKYAMLYPPRLRADLPDGPKVFTAPQAAMEHIKKLGLGHGFSLA' A
#
# COMPACT_ATOMS: atom_id res chain seq x y z
N MET A 1 -11.67 26.13 -22.44
CA MET A 1 -11.60 25.53 -21.10
C MET A 1 -10.30 24.78 -21.08
N ASP A 2 -9.30 25.40 -20.45
CA ASP A 2 -7.90 24.96 -20.51
C ASP A 2 -7.78 23.61 -19.80
N LEU A 3 -7.37 22.57 -20.54
CA LEU A 3 -7.09 21.27 -19.95
C LEU A 3 -5.72 21.40 -19.30
N GLU A 4 -5.69 21.79 -18.02
CA GLU A 4 -4.47 21.77 -17.23
C GLU A 4 -4.02 20.31 -17.08
N PHE A 5 -3.23 19.84 -18.05
CA PHE A 5 -2.50 18.59 -17.93
C PHE A 5 -1.44 18.82 -16.85
N PHE A 6 -1.56 18.14 -15.72
CA PHE A 6 -0.53 18.07 -14.68
C PHE A 6 0.26 16.77 -14.84
N PRO A 7 1.10 16.62 -15.89
CA PRO A 7 1.83 15.38 -16.14
C PRO A 7 2.76 15.04 -14.98
N ASP A 8 3.35 16.05 -14.33
CA ASP A 8 4.21 15.88 -13.16
C ASP A 8 3.44 15.28 -11.97
N LEU A 9 2.25 15.80 -11.67
CA LEU A 9 1.39 15.26 -10.61
C LEU A 9 0.95 13.82 -10.92
N MET A 10 0.64 13.52 -12.18
CA MET A 10 0.29 12.16 -12.60
C MET A 10 1.47 11.19 -12.49
N VAL A 11 2.69 11.64 -12.82
CA VAL A 11 3.92 10.84 -12.70
C VAL A 11 4.25 10.59 -11.23
N ALA A 12 4.23 11.61 -10.38
CA ALA A 12 4.46 11.47 -8.94
C ALA A 12 3.45 10.52 -8.29
N VAL A 13 2.17 10.62 -8.68
CA VAL A 13 1.11 9.71 -8.21
C VAL A 13 1.34 8.29 -8.73
N GLN A 14 1.74 8.10 -9.99
CA GLN A 14 2.05 6.77 -10.52
C GLN A 14 3.27 6.16 -9.86
N MET A 15 4.33 6.93 -9.61
CA MET A 15 5.53 6.49 -8.89
C MET A 15 5.18 6.05 -7.47
N ALA A 16 4.45 6.88 -6.72
CA ALA A 16 3.98 6.52 -5.39
C ALA A 16 3.14 5.23 -5.40
N ARG A 17 2.23 5.09 -6.38
CA ARG A 17 1.45 3.85 -6.56
C ARG A 17 2.31 2.64 -6.89
N HIS A 18 3.38 2.83 -7.66
CA HIS A 18 4.33 1.80 -8.03
C HIS A 18 5.11 1.30 -6.81
N GLU A 19 5.53 2.21 -5.92
CA GLU A 19 6.22 1.85 -4.67
C GLU A 19 5.34 0.98 -3.75
N PHE A 20 4.03 1.22 -3.72
CA PHE A 20 3.09 0.36 -3.00
C PHE A 20 2.88 -1.02 -3.67
N THR A 21 3.38 -1.27 -4.88
CA THR A 21 3.19 -2.57 -5.57
C THR A 21 3.85 -3.72 -4.83
N ALA A 22 5.06 -3.52 -4.29
CA ALA A 22 5.74 -4.54 -3.48
C ALA A 22 4.95 -4.86 -2.20
N VAL A 23 4.37 -3.83 -1.59
CA VAL A 23 3.57 -3.91 -0.36
C VAL A 23 2.25 -4.64 -0.62
N LYS A 24 1.52 -4.27 -1.68
CA LYS A 24 0.29 -4.93 -2.14
C LYS A 24 0.53 -6.42 -2.43
N LYS A 25 1.61 -6.76 -3.13
CA LYS A 25 1.96 -8.15 -3.45
C LYS A 25 2.20 -8.98 -2.19
N LYS A 26 2.82 -8.41 -1.15
CA LYS A 26 3.01 -9.09 0.13
C LYS A 26 1.70 -9.24 0.91
N GLN A 27 0.87 -8.20 0.96
CA GLN A 27 -0.45 -8.26 1.60
C GLN A 27 -1.36 -9.29 0.92
N GLN A 28 -1.38 -9.31 -0.42
CA GLN A 28 -2.13 -10.31 -1.19
C GLN A 28 -1.65 -11.74 -0.90
N LYS A 29 -0.33 -11.97 -0.87
CA LYS A 29 0.23 -13.28 -0.49
C LYS A 29 -0.13 -13.70 0.93
N ALA A 30 -0.31 -12.73 1.82
CA ALA A 30 -0.74 -12.94 3.20
C ALA A 30 -2.27 -13.09 3.35
N GLY A 31 -3.05 -13.01 2.26
CA GLY A 31 -4.52 -13.04 2.33
C GLY A 31 -5.13 -11.79 2.96
N LEU A 32 -4.36 -10.72 3.14
CA LEU A 32 -4.84 -9.48 3.75
C LEU A 32 -5.54 -8.59 2.73
N LYS A 33 -6.67 -8.02 3.13
CA LYS A 33 -7.40 -7.05 2.31
C LYS A 33 -6.65 -5.73 2.29
N TYR A 34 -6.67 -5.06 1.14
CA TYR A 34 -6.08 -3.74 1.00
C TYR A 34 -6.89 -2.88 0.04
N ALA A 35 -6.81 -1.56 0.23
CA ALA A 35 -7.44 -0.57 -0.63
C ALA A 35 -6.47 0.58 -0.90
N MET A 36 -6.41 1.03 -2.15
CA MET A 36 -5.61 2.19 -2.54
C MET A 36 -6.52 3.43 -2.53
N LEU A 37 -6.23 4.37 -1.64
CA LEU A 37 -6.97 5.61 -1.50
C LEU A 37 -6.32 6.74 -2.33
N TYR A 38 -7.11 7.78 -2.60
CA TYR A 38 -6.65 9.04 -3.19
C TYR A 38 -6.50 10.14 -2.12
N PRO A 39 -5.48 11.02 -2.19
CA PRO A 39 -4.20 10.88 -2.91
C PRO A 39 -3.45 9.59 -2.50
N PRO A 40 -2.39 9.14 -3.20
CA PRO A 40 -1.87 7.76 -3.11
C PRO A 40 -1.50 7.35 -1.68
N ARG A 41 -2.42 6.63 -1.04
CA ARG A 41 -2.28 6.05 0.30
C ARG A 41 -2.74 4.60 0.25
N LEU A 42 -2.08 3.73 1.00
CA LEU A 42 -2.46 2.33 1.08
C LEU A 42 -3.17 2.06 2.40
N ARG A 43 -4.45 1.71 2.34
CA ARG A 43 -5.16 1.12 3.46
C ARG A 43 -4.92 -0.39 3.46
N ALA A 44 -4.40 -0.92 4.55
CA ALA A 44 -4.31 -2.36 4.80
C ALA A 44 -5.30 -2.73 5.90
N ASP A 45 -6.10 -3.75 5.68
CA ASP A 45 -6.97 -4.35 6.70
C ASP A 45 -6.13 -5.39 7.43
N LEU A 46 -5.74 -5.06 8.66
CA LEU A 46 -4.85 -5.87 9.48
C LEU A 46 -5.64 -6.50 10.64
N PRO A 47 -5.12 -7.55 11.30
CA PRO A 47 -5.78 -8.17 12.44
C PRO A 47 -6.02 -7.21 13.61
N ASP A 48 -5.11 -6.25 13.80
CA ASP A 48 -5.19 -5.18 14.81
C ASP A 48 -6.12 -4.02 14.40
N GLY A 49 -6.63 -4.05 13.17
CA GLY A 49 -7.53 -3.05 12.60
C GLY A 49 -7.02 -2.42 11.31
N PRO A 50 -7.88 -1.70 10.58
CA PRO A 50 -7.52 -1.05 9.33
C PRO A 50 -6.49 0.06 9.57
N LYS A 51 -5.36 0.01 8.86
CA LYS A 51 -4.31 1.02 8.95
C LYS A 51 -4.05 1.66 7.59
N VAL A 52 -3.96 2.99 7.58
CA VAL A 52 -3.68 3.77 6.38
C VAL A 52 -2.22 4.20 6.39
N PHE A 53 -1.49 3.83 5.35
CA PHE A 53 -0.11 4.20 5.12
C PHE A 53 -0.04 5.29 4.06
N THR A 54 0.56 6.41 4.42
CA THR A 54 0.89 7.50 3.50
C THR A 54 2.21 7.29 2.80
N ALA A 55 3.10 6.46 3.38
CA ALA A 55 4.42 6.14 2.84
C ALA A 55 4.59 4.64 2.60
N PRO A 56 5.16 4.23 1.46
CA PRO A 56 5.41 2.82 1.14
C PRO A 56 6.43 2.17 2.09
N GLN A 57 7.44 2.92 2.57
CA GLN A 57 8.41 2.43 3.54
C GLN A 57 7.72 2.03 4.85
N ALA A 58 6.86 2.91 5.39
CA ALA A 58 6.11 2.64 6.61
C ALA A 58 5.21 1.40 6.49
N ALA A 59 4.56 1.22 5.33
CA ALA A 59 3.75 0.04 5.06
C ALA A 59 4.60 -1.24 4.99
N MET A 60 5.77 -1.17 4.34
CA MET A 60 6.70 -2.29 4.22
C MET A 60 7.30 -2.70 5.56
N GLU A 61 7.70 -1.73 6.38
CA GLU A 61 8.18 -1.99 7.75
C GLU A 61 7.09 -2.61 8.61
N HIS A 62 5.85 -2.15 8.47
CA HIS A 62 4.73 -2.70 9.22
C HIS A 62 4.45 -4.16 8.83
N ILE A 63 4.46 -4.48 7.53
CA ILE A 63 4.35 -5.87 7.04
C ILE A 63 5.50 -6.74 7.57
N LYS A 64 6.74 -6.20 7.62
CA LYS A 64 7.88 -6.92 8.21
C LYS A 64 7.67 -7.18 9.70
N LYS A 65 7.22 -6.17 10.47
CA LYS A 65 6.92 -6.30 11.91
C LYS A 65 5.80 -7.28 12.18
N LEU A 66 4.80 -7.36 11.31
CA LEU A 66 3.72 -8.34 11.35
C LEU A 66 4.21 -9.77 11.09
N GLY A 67 5.48 -10.01 10.75
CA GLY A 67 6.00 -11.38 10.56
C GLY A 67 5.50 -12.06 9.27
N LEU A 68 4.87 -11.33 8.35
CA LEU A 68 4.35 -11.84 7.06
C LEU A 68 5.42 -12.34 6.08
N GLY A 69 6.67 -12.49 6.54
CA GLY A 69 7.79 -13.10 5.83
C GLY A 69 8.02 -14.59 6.16
N HIS A 70 7.45 -15.11 7.24
CA HIS A 70 7.51 -16.53 7.59
C HIS A 70 6.16 -17.01 8.10
N GLY A 71 5.43 -17.77 7.27
CA GLY A 71 4.35 -18.66 7.69
C GLY A 71 3.30 -18.06 8.63
N PHE A 72 2.47 -17.12 8.15
CA PHE A 72 1.20 -16.88 8.83
C PHE A 72 0.20 -17.95 8.40
N SER A 73 0.11 -19.01 9.22
CA SER A 73 -1.05 -19.90 9.25
C SER A 73 -2.08 -19.25 10.18
N LEU A 74 -3.10 -18.59 9.62
CA LEU A 74 -4.29 -18.28 10.39
C LEU A 74 -5.09 -19.59 10.48
N ALA A 75 -5.09 -20.18 11.67
CA ALA A 75 -6.02 -21.25 12.04
C ALA A 75 -7.45 -20.70 12.15
#